data_AF-A0A959W8I7-F1
#
_entry.id   AF-A0A959W8I7-F1
#
_cell.length_a   1.000
_cell.length_b   1.000
_cell.length_c   1.000
_cell.angle_alpha   90.00
_cell.angle_beta   90.00
_cell.angle_gamma   90.00
#
_symmetry.space_group_name_H-M   'P 1'
#
loop_
_entity.id
_entity.type
_entity.pdbx_description
1 polymer ?
#
loop_
_entity_poly.entity_id
_entity_poly.type
_entity_poly.pdbx_seq_one_letter_code
_entity_poly.pdbx_strand_id
1 'polypeptide(L)'
;MADGSKVLDQARSLIEERLKELDDERKRLERALADLKGTRRGPGRPRGSSASSASGSGRKRRRRRGGTRSDQALKQVQENPGIRASEIASKLNIKPNYVYRVMSDLEKDGKVSKQGREYHPVAS
;
A
#
# COMPACT_ATOMS: atom_id res chain seq x y z
N MET A 1 -22.02 53.86 23.24
CA MET A 1 -20.69 53.24 23.47
C MET A 1 -20.67 51.72 23.25
N ALA A 2 -21.81 51.01 23.20
CA ALA A 2 -21.83 49.55 23.02
C ALA A 2 -21.50 49.06 21.59
N ASP A 3 -21.78 49.85 20.55
CA ASP A 3 -21.57 49.42 19.15
C ASP A 3 -20.10 49.29 18.73
N GLY A 4 -19.23 50.17 19.24
CA GLY A 4 -17.80 50.12 18.93
C GLY A 4 -17.12 48.85 19.42
N SER A 5 -17.56 48.30 20.56
CA SER A 5 -17.02 47.04 21.08
C SER A 5 -17.32 45.85 20.16
N LYS A 6 -18.54 45.76 19.63
CA LYS A 6 -18.94 44.69 18.70
C LYS A 6 -18.16 44.74 17.40
N VAL A 7 -17.90 45.93 16.87
CA VAL A 7 -17.11 46.11 15.64
C VAL A 7 -15.64 45.72 15.87
N LEU A 8 -15.07 46.06 17.03
CA LEU A 8 -13.71 45.64 17.39
C LEU A 8 -13.60 44.13 17.58
N ASP A 9 -14.60 43.50 18.21
CA ASP A 9 -14.65 42.04 18.38
C ASP A 9 -14.79 41.32 17.03
N GLN A 10 -15.58 41.86 16.11
CA GLN A 10 -15.70 41.36 14.73
C GLN A 10 -14.37 41.51 13.96
N ALA A 11 -13.74 42.68 14.02
CA ALA A 11 -12.45 42.91 13.37
C ALA A 11 -11.37 41.97 13.91
N ARG A 12 -11.33 41.75 15.23
CA ARG A 12 -10.44 40.79 15.87
C ARG A 12 -10.68 39.37 15.37
N SER A 13 -11.93 38.95 15.31
CA SER A 13 -12.30 37.60 14.84
C SER A 13 -11.87 37.37 13.39
N LEU A 14 -12.06 38.35 12.52
CA LEU A 14 -11.64 38.28 11.12
C LEU A 14 -10.11 38.21 10.96
N ILE A 15 -9.36 38.93 11.80
CA ILE A 15 -7.90 38.88 11.81
C ILE A 15 -7.42 37.51 12.30
N GLU A 16 -8.03 36.96 13.36
CA GLU A 16 -7.69 35.64 13.89
C GLU A 16 -7.96 34.52 12.86
N GLU A 17 -9.06 34.61 12.13
CA GLU A 17 -9.36 33.70 11.01
C GLU A 17 -8.32 33.81 9.90
N ARG A 18 -7.98 35.04 9.48
CA ARG A 18 -6.99 35.26 8.43
C ARG A 18 -5.60 34.78 8.83
N LEU A 19 -5.22 34.93 10.09
CA LEU A 19 -3.95 34.40 10.61
C LEU A 19 -3.91 32.87 10.52
N LYS A 20 -5.02 32.19 10.85
CA LYS A 20 -5.11 30.73 10.75
C LYS A 20 -4.97 30.23 9.31
N GLU A 21 -5.62 30.90 8.36
CA GLU A 21 -5.48 30.56 6.93
C GLU A 21 -4.02 30.69 6.47
N LEU A 22 -3.36 31.79 6.84
CA LEU A 22 -1.97 32.05 6.50
C LEU A 22 -1.02 31.02 7.13
N ASP A 23 -1.29 30.58 8.35
CA ASP A 23 -0.50 29.52 8.99
C ASP A 23 -0.64 28.17 8.27
N ASP A 24 -1.84 27.84 7.80
CA ASP A 24 -2.08 26.59 7.07
C ASP A 24 -1.47 26.64 5.65
N GLU A 25 -1.51 27.80 4.99
CA GLU A 25 -0.76 28.05 3.76
C GLU A 25 0.74 27.97 3.97
N ARG A 26 1.27 28.61 5.00
CA ARG A 26 2.69 28.54 5.37
C ARG A 26 3.14 27.09 5.58
N LYS A 27 2.40 26.29 6.35
CA LYS A 27 2.72 24.87 6.58
C LYS A 27 2.71 24.06 5.27
N ARG A 28 1.79 24.36 4.34
CA ARG A 28 1.74 23.71 3.01
C ARG A 28 2.99 24.05 2.19
N LEU A 29 3.38 25.33 2.16
CA LEU A 29 4.57 25.78 1.45
C LEU A 29 5.86 25.23 2.08
N GLU A 30 5.95 25.17 3.41
CA GLU A 30 7.09 24.55 4.10
C GLU A 30 7.25 23.07 3.76
N ARG A 31 6.15 22.32 3.66
CA ARG A 31 6.18 20.91 3.21
C ARG A 31 6.65 20.79 1.76
N ALA A 32 6.07 21.58 0.86
CA ALA A 32 6.46 21.58 -0.55
C ALA A 32 7.94 21.94 -0.72
N LEU A 33 8.42 22.94 0.04
CA LEU A 33 9.82 23.34 0.05
C LEU A 33 10.72 22.25 0.64
N ALA A 34 10.29 21.53 1.68
CA ALA A 34 11.02 20.39 2.22
C ALA A 34 11.12 19.23 1.22
N ASP A 35 10.06 18.97 0.45
CA ASP A 35 10.04 17.96 -0.62
C ASP A 35 10.96 18.35 -1.77
N LEU A 36 11.02 19.64 -2.12
CA LEU A 36 11.92 20.16 -3.17
C LEU A 36 13.39 20.18 -2.72
N LYS A 37 13.68 20.54 -1.46
CA LYS A 37 15.05 20.50 -0.90
C LYS A 37 15.53 19.08 -0.63
N GLY A 38 14.61 18.17 -0.30
CA GLY A 38 14.88 16.75 -0.06
C GLY A 38 14.86 15.96 -1.36
N THR A 39 15.95 16.00 -2.12
CA THR A 39 16.22 15.13 -3.26
C THR A 39 15.62 13.71 -3.11
N ARG A 40 14.60 13.40 -3.92
CA ARG A 40 14.06 12.05 -4.22
C ARG A 40 14.15 11.05 -3.07
N ARG A 41 13.35 11.21 -2.01
CA ARG A 41 13.16 10.15 -1.02
C ARG A 41 11.97 9.28 -1.47
N GLY A 42 12.27 8.14 -2.09
CA GLY A 42 11.28 7.16 -2.52
C GLY A 42 10.35 6.68 -1.40
N PRO A 43 9.26 5.97 -1.73
CA PRO A 43 8.20 5.66 -0.80
C PRO A 43 8.71 4.76 0.33
N GLY A 44 8.85 5.35 1.52
CA GLY A 44 9.10 4.59 2.74
C GLY A 44 10.18 5.20 3.61
N ARG A 45 9.80 6.20 4.42
CA ARG A 45 10.01 6.23 5.88
C ARG A 45 9.97 7.68 6.36
N PRO A 46 8.93 8.10 7.11
CA PRO A 46 8.94 9.40 7.75
C PRO A 46 10.09 9.45 8.77
N ARG A 47 10.80 10.58 8.78
CA ARG A 47 11.76 10.91 9.85
C ARG A 47 10.93 11.31 11.06
N GLY A 48 10.85 10.46 12.08
CA GLY A 48 10.16 10.78 13.33
C GLY A 48 9.52 9.63 14.11
N SER A 49 9.44 8.41 13.58
CA SER A 49 8.91 7.28 14.37
C SER A 49 10.01 6.66 15.25
N SER A 50 10.54 7.44 16.19
CA SER A 50 11.28 6.92 17.34
C SER A 50 10.33 6.82 18.54
N ALA A 51 10.17 5.59 19.03
CA ALA A 51 9.73 5.25 20.37
C ALA A 51 8.32 5.70 20.82
N SER A 52 7.32 4.85 20.55
CA SER A 52 6.33 4.52 21.58
C SER A 52 5.66 3.18 21.25
N SER A 53 5.58 2.33 22.28
CA SER A 53 4.95 1.00 22.32
C SER A 53 5.71 -0.17 21.66
N ALA A 54 6.64 -0.75 22.43
CA ALA A 54 6.80 -2.19 22.43
C ALA A 54 5.54 -2.81 23.05
N SER A 55 4.67 -3.40 22.23
CA SER A 55 3.63 -4.36 22.65
C SER A 55 2.91 -4.90 21.43
N GLY A 56 3.07 -6.21 21.18
CA GLY A 56 2.04 -6.97 20.48
C GLY A 56 2.32 -7.35 19.03
N SER A 57 2.39 -8.66 18.82
CA SER A 57 2.12 -9.37 17.57
C SER A 57 3.18 -9.23 16.48
N GLY A 58 3.95 -10.31 16.34
CA GLY A 58 4.82 -10.58 15.20
C GLY A 58 4.20 -10.09 13.90
N ARG A 59 5.00 -9.29 13.19
CA ARG A 59 4.78 -8.69 11.88
C ARG A 59 3.81 -9.53 11.07
N LYS A 60 2.50 -9.25 11.22
CA LYS A 60 1.42 -9.91 10.51
C LYS A 60 1.73 -9.64 9.04
N ARG A 61 2.34 -10.63 8.37
CA ARG A 61 2.66 -10.56 6.94
C ARG A 61 1.39 -10.04 6.31
N ARG A 62 1.46 -8.81 5.78
CA ARG A 62 0.36 -8.15 5.10
C ARG A 62 -0.16 -9.17 4.09
N ARG A 63 -1.23 -9.90 4.45
CA ARG A 63 -1.91 -10.83 3.56
C ARG A 63 -2.32 -9.94 2.41
N ARG A 64 -1.58 -10.04 1.30
CA ARG A 64 -1.80 -9.20 0.13
C ARG A 64 -3.20 -9.56 -0.32
N ARG A 65 -4.12 -8.62 -0.04
CA ARG A 65 -5.55 -8.69 -0.34
C ARG A 65 -5.70 -9.18 -1.78
N GLY A 66 -6.52 -10.23 -1.94
CA GLY A 66 -6.82 -10.90 -3.20
C GLY A 66 -7.18 -9.93 -4.31
N GLY A 67 -6.80 -10.31 -5.53
CA GLY A 67 -6.65 -9.48 -6.73
C GLY A 67 -5.25 -9.62 -7.34
N THR A 68 -4.40 -10.51 -6.80
CA THR A 68 -2.99 -10.62 -7.18
C THR A 68 -2.79 -11.68 -8.25
N ARG A 69 -1.65 -11.62 -8.96
CA ARG A 69 -1.26 -12.63 -9.98
C ARG A 69 -1.40 -14.08 -9.51
N SER A 70 -1.42 -14.35 -8.20
CA SER A 70 -1.74 -15.65 -7.60
C SER A 70 -3.14 -16.17 -7.94
N ASP A 71 -4.15 -15.32 -7.91
CA ASP A 71 -5.53 -15.72 -8.23
C ASP A 71 -5.67 -16.03 -9.72
N GLN A 72 -5.00 -15.24 -10.58
CA GLN A 72 -4.93 -15.51 -12.03
C GLN A 72 -4.22 -16.83 -12.33
N ALA A 73 -3.13 -17.11 -11.62
CA ALA A 73 -2.38 -18.33 -11.83
C ALA A 73 -3.14 -19.57 -11.31
N LEU A 74 -3.87 -19.45 -10.20
CA LEU A 74 -4.78 -20.48 -9.73
C LEU A 74 -5.86 -20.78 -10.76
N LYS A 75 -6.48 -19.74 -11.34
CA LYS A 75 -7.49 -19.90 -12.39
C LYS A 75 -6.94 -20.67 -13.59
N GLN A 76 -5.69 -20.39 -14.01
CA GLN A 76 -5.05 -21.12 -15.10
C GLN A 76 -4.84 -22.61 -14.80
N VAL A 77 -4.49 -22.95 -13.56
CA VAL A 77 -4.34 -24.33 -13.09
C VAL A 77 -5.69 -25.04 -13.00
N GLN A 78 -6.75 -24.34 -12.60
CA GLN A 78 -8.11 -24.87 -12.57
C GLN A 78 -8.65 -25.14 -13.98
N GLU A 79 -8.40 -24.23 -14.92
CA GLU A 79 -8.81 -24.39 -16.33
C GLU A 79 -8.00 -25.46 -17.06
N ASN A 80 -6.74 -25.66 -16.68
CA ASN A 80 -5.82 -26.60 -17.32
C ASN A 80 -5.05 -27.40 -16.26
N PRO A 81 -5.66 -28.45 -15.67
CA PRO A 81 -4.94 -29.34 -14.76
C PRO A 81 -3.74 -29.97 -15.45
N GLY A 82 -2.56 -29.94 -14.82
CA GLY A 82 -1.31 -30.42 -15.42
C GLY A 82 -0.50 -29.34 -16.14
N ILE A 83 -0.92 -28.08 -16.12
CA ILE A 83 -0.18 -26.98 -16.75
C ILE A 83 1.21 -26.77 -16.11
N ARG A 84 2.21 -26.43 -16.94
CA ARG A 84 3.58 -26.15 -16.49
C ARG A 84 3.78 -24.68 -16.13
N ALA A 85 4.76 -24.41 -15.25
CA ALA A 85 5.12 -23.04 -14.88
C ALA A 85 5.46 -22.14 -16.08
N SER A 86 6.11 -22.70 -17.11
CA SER A 86 6.46 -21.98 -18.35
C SER A 86 5.22 -21.56 -19.15
N GLU A 87 4.19 -22.38 -19.18
CA GLU A 87 2.96 -22.10 -19.92
C GLU A 87 2.11 -21.06 -19.19
N ILE A 88 2.03 -21.15 -17.85
CA ILE A 88 1.44 -20.11 -17.01
C ILE A 88 2.16 -18.78 -17.23
N ALA A 89 3.50 -18.80 -17.27
CA ALA A 89 4.31 -17.60 -17.48
C ALA A 89 3.98 -16.90 -18.81
N SER A 90 3.89 -17.68 -19.90
CA SER A 90 3.52 -17.18 -21.22
C SER A 90 2.09 -16.61 -21.25
N LYS A 91 1.11 -17.35 -20.73
CA LYS A 91 -0.30 -16.92 -20.72
C LYS A 91 -0.53 -15.65 -19.90
N LEU A 92 0.17 -15.50 -18.78
CA LEU A 92 0.05 -14.32 -17.91
C LEU A 92 1.00 -13.17 -18.28
N ASN A 93 1.87 -13.39 -19.27
CA ASN A 93 2.94 -12.49 -19.68
C ASN A 93 3.81 -12.02 -18.49
N ILE A 94 4.34 -12.99 -17.74
CA ILE A 94 5.19 -12.78 -16.56
C ILE A 94 6.44 -13.66 -16.63
N LYS A 95 7.50 -13.27 -15.90
CA LYS A 95 8.74 -14.05 -15.86
C LYS A 95 8.51 -15.40 -15.15
N PRO A 96 9.07 -16.53 -15.63
CA PRO A 96 8.93 -17.85 -14.99
C PRO A 96 9.35 -17.87 -13.52
N ASN A 97 10.39 -17.13 -13.14
CA ASN A 97 10.82 -17.00 -11.74
C ASN A 97 9.71 -16.47 -10.82
N TYR A 98 8.87 -15.57 -11.33
CA TYR A 98 7.74 -15.05 -10.57
C TYR A 98 6.62 -16.09 -10.42
N VAL A 99 6.40 -16.92 -11.45
CA VAL A 99 5.44 -18.04 -11.39
C VAL A 99 5.84 -19.03 -10.30
N TYR A 100 7.11 -19.41 -10.19
CA TYR A 100 7.56 -20.33 -9.13
C TYR A 100 7.30 -19.79 -7.73
N ARG A 101 7.51 -18.49 -7.51
CA ARG A 101 7.22 -17.85 -6.22
C ARG A 101 5.72 -17.90 -5.90
N VAL A 102 4.90 -17.57 -6.89
CA VAL A 102 3.44 -17.58 -6.76
C VAL A 102 2.90 -18.99 -6.54
N MET A 103 3.38 -19.98 -7.29
CA MET A 103 2.99 -21.39 -7.14
C MET A 103 3.40 -21.93 -5.77
N SER A 104 4.59 -21.59 -5.27
CA SER A 104 5.04 -21.99 -3.92
C SER A 104 4.14 -21.44 -2.82
N ASP A 105 3.63 -20.22 -2.98
CA ASP A 105 2.68 -19.63 -2.03
C ASP A 105 1.30 -20.30 -2.14
N LEU A 106 0.81 -20.60 -3.35
CA LEU A 106 -0.45 -21.32 -3.56
C LEU A 106 -0.42 -22.76 -3.05
N GLU A 107 0.72 -23.42 -3.14
CA GLU A 107 0.95 -24.76 -2.59
C GLU A 107 0.94 -24.75 -1.06
N LYS A 108 1.60 -23.78 -0.43
CA LYS A 108 1.53 -23.56 1.03
C LYS A 108 0.12 -23.24 1.51
N ASP A 109 -0.65 -22.52 0.71
CA ASP A 109 -2.05 -22.22 0.98
C ASP A 109 -2.98 -23.42 0.69
N GLY A 110 -2.44 -24.56 0.20
CA GLY A 110 -3.21 -25.78 -0.05
C GLY A 110 -4.12 -25.74 -1.27
N LYS A 111 -3.92 -24.79 -2.20
CA LYS A 111 -4.80 -24.61 -3.38
C LYS A 111 -4.33 -25.36 -4.62
N VAL A 112 -3.03 -25.63 -4.72
CA VAL A 112 -2.38 -26.28 -5.86
C VAL A 112 -1.39 -27.31 -5.32
N SER A 113 -1.26 -28.44 -6.02
CA SER A 113 -0.25 -29.47 -5.75
C SER A 113 0.66 -29.60 -6.96
N LYS A 114 1.95 -29.73 -6.68
CA LYS A 114 2.97 -29.92 -7.71
C LYS A 114 3.25 -31.41 -7.89
N GLN A 115 3.02 -31.92 -9.10
CA GLN A 115 3.38 -33.27 -9.50
C GLN A 115 4.50 -33.19 -10.54
N GLY A 116 5.74 -33.40 -10.10
CA GLY A 116 6.92 -33.26 -10.97
C GLY A 116 7.11 -31.83 -11.48
N ARG A 117 6.76 -31.57 -12.75
CA ARG A 117 6.85 -30.25 -13.40
C ARG A 117 5.49 -29.60 -13.63
N GLU A 118 4.43 -30.28 -13.24
CA GLU A 118 3.05 -29.96 -13.57
C GLU A 118 2.29 -29.58 -12.30
N TYR A 119 1.30 -28.70 -12.46
CA TYR A 119 0.50 -28.20 -11.35
C TYR A 119 -0.94 -28.66 -11.49
N HIS A 120 -1.49 -29.19 -10.40
CA HIS A 120 -2.86 -29.67 -10.31
C HIS A 120 -3.60 -28.90 -9.23
N PRO A 121 -4.88 -28.55 -9.43
CA PRO A 121 -5.67 -27.98 -8.37
C PRO A 121 -5.87 -29.03 -7.26
N VAL A 122 -5.68 -28.63 -6.00
CA VAL A 122 -6.11 -29.46 -4.86
C VAL A 122 -7.59 -29.18 -4.70
N ALA A 123 -8.44 -30.18 -4.97
CA ALA A 123 -9.87 -30.04 -4.75
C ALA A 123 -10.10 -29.59 -3.30
N SER A 124 -10.74 -28.44 -3.12
CA SER A 124 -11.30 -28.02 -1.84
C SER A 124 -12.68 -28.66 -1.66
#